data_AF-M7C8Z1-F1
#
_entry.id   AF-M7C8Z1-F1
#
_cell.length_a   1.000
_cell.length_b   1.000
_cell.length_c   1.000
_cell.angle_alpha   90.00
_cell.angle_beta   90.00
_cell.angle_gamma   90.00
#
_symmetry.space_group_name_H-M   'P 1'
#
loop_
_entity.id
_entity.type
_entity.pdbx_description
1 polymer ?
#
loop_
_entity_poly.entity_id
_entity_poly.type
_entity_poly.pdbx_seq_one_letter_code
_entity_poly.pdbx_strand_id
1 'polypeptide(L)'
;MHKTAKVRVTRLVLDPYLLKFFNKRKTYFAHDPLQQCAIGDIVLLKALPERRTKNVKHELAEIVFKVGNVIDPVTGKACAGTRFLESLTDSESLTEADTTYLSEKLQELNVSSTEK
;
A
#
# COMPACT_ATOMS: atom_id res chain seq x y z
N MET A 1 12.30 -21.92 -9.38
CA MET A 1 11.06 -22.20 -10.15
C MET A 1 10.91 -21.07 -11.16
N HIS A 2 10.81 -21.38 -12.45
CA HIS A 2 10.65 -20.34 -13.47
C HIS A 2 9.20 -19.84 -13.48
N LYS A 3 8.97 -18.52 -13.54
CA LYS A 3 7.63 -17.90 -13.66
C LYS A 3 6.56 -18.41 -12.67
N THR A 4 6.97 -18.72 -11.44
CA THR A 4 6.07 -19.24 -10.39
C THR A 4 6.49 -18.71 -9.03
N ALA A 5 5.55 -18.10 -8.31
CA ALA A 5 5.72 -17.63 -6.95
C ALA A 5 5.19 -18.65 -5.93
N LYS A 6 5.95 -18.86 -4.85
CA LYS A 6 5.53 -19.67 -3.69
C LYS A 6 4.95 -18.73 -2.63
N VAL A 7 3.64 -18.78 -2.45
CA VAL A 7 2.92 -17.85 -1.59
C VAL A 7 2.43 -18.56 -0.33
N ARG A 8 2.60 -17.92 0.83
CA ARG A 8 2.07 -18.39 2.11
C ARG A 8 0.78 -17.65 2.42
N VAL A 9 -0.33 -18.38 2.51
CA VAL A 9 -1.63 -17.84 2.91
C VAL A 9 -1.90 -18.21 4.35
N THR A 10 -2.25 -17.23 5.18
CA THR A 10 -2.65 -17.40 6.58
C THR A 10 -4.16 -17.23 6.70
N ARG A 11 -4.83 -18.18 7.35
CA ARG A 11 -6.26 -18.12 7.66
C ARG A 11 -6.45 -18.23 9.17
N LEU A 12 -7.44 -17.54 9.70
CA LEU A 12 -7.88 -17.73 11.07
C LEU A 12 -8.70 -19.02 11.16
N VAL A 13 -8.28 -19.94 12.03
CA VAL A 13 -9.00 -21.18 12.30
C VAL A 13 -9.30 -21.23 13.79
N LEU A 14 -10.57 -21.48 14.12
CA LEU A 14 -11.03 -21.62 15.49
C LEU A 14 -10.53 -22.94 16.07
N ASP A 15 -9.90 -22.87 17.23
CA ASP A 15 -9.71 -24.05 18.08
C ASP A 15 -10.98 -24.27 18.91
N PRO A 16 -11.67 -25.42 18.76
CA PRO A 16 -12.93 -25.67 19.45
C PRO A 16 -12.77 -25.88 20.96
N TYR A 17 -11.59 -26.25 21.45
CA TYR A 17 -11.35 -26.46 22.89
C TYR A 17 -11.06 -25.13 23.59
N LEU A 18 -10.22 -24.30 22.99
CA LEU A 18 -9.82 -23.00 23.55
C LEU A 18 -10.75 -21.85 23.18
N LEU A 19 -11.67 -22.06 22.22
CA LEU A 19 -12.54 -21.03 21.64
C LEU A 19 -11.76 -19.79 21.15
N LYS A 20 -10.55 -20.02 20.61
CA LYS A 20 -9.64 -18.98 20.14
C LYS A 20 -9.24 -19.21 18.69
N PHE A 21 -9.16 -18.13 17.93
CA PHE A 21 -8.65 -18.17 16.55
C PHE A 21 -7.12 -18.17 16.54
N PHE A 22 -6.55 -19.08 15.75
CA PHE A 22 -5.12 -19.15 15.49
C PHE A 22 -4.82 -19.05 14.00
N ASN A 23 -3.64 -18.50 13.69
CA ASN A 23 -3.16 -18.36 12.32
C ASN A 23 -2.70 -19.71 11.77
N LYS A 24 -3.49 -20.32 10.88
CA LYS A 24 -3.13 -21.53 10.14
C LYS A 24 -2.57 -21.16 8.76
N ARG A 25 -1.32 -21.52 8.51
CA ARG A 25 -0.61 -21.24 7.24
C ARG A 25 -0.74 -22.38 6.24
N LYS A 26 -0.92 -22.06 4.95
CA LYS A 26 -0.87 -23.01 3.83
C LYS A 26 -0.11 -22.40 2.67
N THR A 27 0.74 -23.18 2.00
CA THR A 27 1.49 -22.73 0.83
C THR A 27 0.70 -23.01 -0.45
N TYR A 28 0.64 -22.01 -1.32
CA TYR A 28 0.07 -22.08 -2.66
C TYR A 28 1.14 -21.71 -3.69
N PHE A 29 1.01 -22.26 -4.88
CA PHE A 29 1.85 -21.86 -6.01
C PHE A 29 1.01 -21.04 -6.99
N ALA A 30 1.54 -19.88 -7.35
CA ALA A 30 0.93 -18.94 -8.26
C ALA A 30 1.80 -18.76 -9.49
N HIS A 31 1.18 -18.72 -10.68
CA HIS A 31 1.87 -18.36 -11.90
C HIS A 31 2.20 -16.86 -11.88
N ASP A 32 3.47 -16.52 -12.09
CA ASP A 32 3.95 -15.15 -12.21
C ASP A 32 4.68 -15.02 -13.57
N PRO A 33 4.02 -14.51 -14.62
CA PRO A 33 4.59 -14.49 -15.97
C PRO A 33 5.77 -13.53 -16.12
N LEU A 34 5.80 -12.44 -15.34
CA LEU A 34 6.78 -11.35 -15.43
C LEU A 34 7.89 -11.43 -14.37
N GLN A 35 7.77 -12.34 -13.40
CA GLN A 35 8.74 -12.53 -12.31
C GLN A 35 8.96 -11.25 -11.49
N GLN A 36 7.89 -10.47 -11.29
CA GLN A 36 7.94 -9.20 -10.59
C GLN A 36 7.92 -9.37 -9.06
N CYS A 37 7.48 -10.53 -8.55
CA CYS A 37 7.39 -10.77 -7.11
C CYS A 37 8.76 -10.94 -6.45
N ALA A 38 8.92 -10.29 -5.30
CA ALA A 38 10.04 -10.46 -4.38
C ALA A 38 9.63 -11.23 -3.12
N ILE A 39 10.61 -11.71 -2.37
CA ILE A 39 10.37 -12.40 -1.10
C ILE A 39 9.88 -11.37 -0.07
N GLY A 40 8.70 -11.59 0.49
CA GLY A 40 8.11 -10.70 1.51
C GLY A 40 7.00 -9.80 0.97
N ASP A 41 6.77 -9.77 -0.33
CA ASP A 41 5.64 -9.05 -0.92
C ASP A 41 4.30 -9.62 -0.44
N ILE A 42 3.31 -8.73 -0.29
CA ILE A 42 1.92 -9.11 -0.06
C ILE A 42 1.22 -9.08 -1.41
N VAL A 43 0.69 -10.23 -1.81
CA VAL A 43 0.17 -10.44 -3.17
C VAL A 43 -1.27 -10.94 -3.16
N LEU A 44 -2.02 -10.52 -4.18
CA LEU A 44 -3.36 -11.02 -4.45
C LEU A 44 -3.30 -12.17 -5.45
N LEU A 45 -3.94 -13.29 -5.08
CA LEU A 45 -4.01 -14.48 -5.92
C LEU A 45 -5.39 -14.65 -6.53
N LYS A 46 -5.43 -14.84 -7.85
CA LYS A 46 -6.63 -15.21 -8.59
C LYS A 46 -6.63 -16.71 -8.88
N ALA A 47 -7.78 -17.37 -8.73
CA ALA A 47 -7.91 -18.76 -9.16
C ALA A 47 -7.92 -18.84 -10.69
N LEU A 48 -7.13 -19.75 -11.24
CA LEU A 48 -7.19 -20.04 -12.68
C LEU A 48 -8.44 -20.88 -12.98
N PRO A 49 -9.10 -20.66 -14.13
CA PRO A 49 -10.20 -21.53 -14.55
C PRO A 49 -9.72 -22.97 -14.75
N GLU A 50 -8.50 -23.14 -15.26
CA GLU A 50 -7.85 -24.42 -15.46
C GLU A 50 -6.50 -24.48 -14.74
N ARG A 51 -6.22 -25.64 -14.12
CA ARG A 51 -4.92 -25.88 -13.47
C ARG A 51 -3.83 -26.01 -14.54
N ARG A 52 -2.79 -25.16 -14.48
CA ARG A 52 -1.63 -25.27 -15.40
C ARG A 52 -0.75 -26.49 -15.10
N THR A 53 -0.52 -26.76 -13.82
CA THR A 53 0.25 -27.94 -13.38
C THR A 53 -0.39 -28.52 -12.11
N LYS A 54 0.15 -29.65 -11.61
CA LYS A 54 -0.36 -30.32 -10.39
C LYS A 54 -0.50 -29.35 -9.20
N ASN A 55 0.47 -28.46 -9.03
CA ASN A 55 0.57 -27.58 -7.87
C ASN A 55 0.14 -26.12 -8.17
N VAL A 56 0.20 -25.68 -9.43
CA VAL A 56 -0.13 -24.31 -9.84
C VAL A 56 -1.60 -24.23 -10.22
N LYS A 57 -2.41 -23.73 -9.27
CA LYS A 57 -3.86 -23.51 -9.41
C LYS A 57 -4.25 -22.03 -9.44
N HIS A 58 -3.30 -21.17 -9.11
CA HIS A 58 -3.51 -19.73 -8.98
C HIS A 58 -2.61 -18.97 -9.93
N GLU A 59 -3.00 -17.75 -10.21
CA GLU A 59 -2.26 -16.74 -10.94
C GLU A 59 -2.07 -15.53 -10.02
N LEU A 60 -0.94 -14.84 -10.19
CA LEU A 60 -0.71 -13.54 -9.57
C LEU A 60 -1.62 -12.51 -10.24
N ALA A 61 -2.57 -11.94 -9.49
CA ALA A 61 -3.41 -10.86 -9.98
C ALA A 61 -2.71 -9.51 -9.82
N GLU A 62 -2.23 -9.22 -8.61
CA GLU A 62 -1.65 -7.93 -8.27
C GLU A 62 -0.67 -8.07 -7.10
N ILE A 63 0.36 -7.22 -7.09
CA ILE A 63 1.22 -7.02 -5.92
C ILE A 63 0.62 -5.87 -5.11
N VAL A 64 -0.08 -6.22 -4.03
CA VAL A 64 -0.80 -5.23 -3.19
C VAL A 64 0.19 -4.37 -2.42
N PHE A 65 1.20 -5.00 -1.81
CA PHE A 65 2.27 -4.28 -1.11
C PHE A 65 3.62 -4.86 -1.49
N LYS A 66 4.45 -4.02 -2.10
CA LYS A 66 5.84 -4.34 -2.43
C LYS A 66 6.71 -4.18 -1.19
N VAL A 67 7.55 -5.16 -0.90
CA VAL A 67 8.50 -5.08 0.20
C VAL A 67 9.46 -3.90 -0.04
N GLY A 68 9.62 -3.05 0.97
CA GLY A 68 10.46 -1.85 0.91
C GLY A 68 9.81 -0.61 0.29
N ASN A 69 8.92 -0.79 -0.69
CA ASN A 69 8.26 0.31 -1.41
C ASN A 69 6.74 0.20 -1.27
N VAL A 70 6.25 0.40 -0.05
CA VAL A 70 4.82 0.36 0.25
C VAL A 70 4.21 1.73 -0.08
N ILE A 71 3.13 1.70 -0.86
CA ILE A 71 2.31 2.88 -1.14
C ILE A 71 1.04 2.74 -0.29
N ASP A 72 0.72 3.78 0.47
CA ASP A 72 -0.51 3.81 1.26
C ASP A 72 -1.73 3.86 0.32
N PRO A 73 -2.68 2.91 0.40
CA PRO A 73 -3.84 2.89 -0.48
C PRO A 73 -4.81 4.06 -0.24
N VAL A 74 -4.75 4.73 0.91
CA VAL A 74 -5.64 5.86 1.22
C VAL A 74 -5.10 7.16 0.63
N THR A 75 -3.81 7.45 0.80
CA THR A 75 -3.19 8.72 0.37
C THR A 75 -2.44 8.63 -0.95
N GLY A 76 -2.06 7.43 -1.40
CA GLY A 76 -1.22 7.23 -2.57
C GLY A 76 0.25 7.60 -2.36
N LYS A 77 0.65 8.00 -1.15
CA LYS A 77 2.04 8.39 -0.83
C LYS A 77 2.85 7.20 -0.36
N ALA A 78 4.16 7.26 -0.60
CA ALA A 78 5.10 6.23 -0.14
C ALA A 78 5.25 6.27 1.39
N CYS A 79 5.20 5.11 2.04
CA CYS A 79 5.28 4.99 3.49
C CYS A 79 6.29 3.93 3.95
N ALA A 80 6.93 4.20 5.08
CA ALA A 80 7.82 3.29 5.78
C ALA A 80 7.22 2.99 7.16
N GLY A 81 6.47 1.90 7.24
CA GLY A 81 5.77 1.51 8.47
C GLY A 81 4.67 2.51 8.82
N THR A 82 4.84 3.27 9.89
CA THR A 82 3.87 4.28 10.36
C THR A 82 4.18 5.71 9.91
N ARG A 83 5.31 5.92 9.19
CA ARG A 83 5.73 7.25 8.75
C ARG A 83 5.60 7.36 7.23
N PHE A 84 5.09 8.49 6.76
CA PHE A 84 5.19 8.85 5.35
C PHE A 84 6.63 9.25 5.02
N LEU A 85 7.12 8.82 3.87
CA LEU A 85 8.43 9.22 3.36
C LEU A 85 8.39 10.64 2.79
N GLU A 86 7.26 11.01 2.20
CA GLU A 86 6.97 12.35 1.71
C GLU A 86 6.19 13.14 2.75
N SER A 87 6.45 14.44 2.82
CA SER A 87 5.70 15.32 3.70
C SER A 87 4.25 15.40 3.21
N LEU A 88 3.28 15.31 4.12
CA LEU A 88 1.87 15.53 3.76
C LEU A 88 1.63 16.98 3.31
N THR A 89 2.56 17.88 3.66
CA THR A 89 2.54 19.32 3.38
C THR A 89 2.79 19.71 1.93
N ASP A 90 3.16 18.77 1.05
CA ASP A 90 3.30 19.08 -0.37
C ASP A 90 1.95 18.86 -1.08
N SER A 91 0.93 19.58 -0.62
CA SER A 91 -0.10 20.05 -1.53
C SER A 91 0.52 21.20 -2.32
N GLU A 92 1.11 20.86 -3.45
CA GLU A 92 1.49 21.76 -4.53
C GLU A 92 0.27 22.59 -4.97
N SER A 93 0.05 23.73 -4.32
CA SER A 93 -0.58 24.93 -4.92
C SER A 93 -0.35 26.17 -4.06
N LEU A 94 0.87 26.37 -3.57
CA LEU A 94 1.31 27.72 -3.22
C LEU A 94 2.56 27.98 -4.05
N THR A 95 2.34 28.55 -5.22
CA THR A 95 3.43 29.16 -5.97
C THR A 95 4.04 30.30 -5.14
N GLU A 96 5.27 30.69 -5.42
CA GLU A 96 5.88 31.86 -4.77
C GLU A 96 4.98 33.12 -4.91
N ALA A 97 4.22 33.20 -6.01
CA ALA A 97 3.19 34.22 -6.25
C ALA A 97 2.00 34.15 -5.26
N ASP A 98 1.56 32.96 -4.87
CA ASP A 98 0.47 32.79 -3.90
C ASP A 98 0.94 33.17 -2.48
N THR A 99 2.21 32.89 -2.16
CA THR A 99 2.79 33.29 -0.86
C THR A 99 2.96 34.80 -0.75
N THR A 100 3.35 35.47 -1.84
CA THR A 100 3.45 36.94 -1.89
C THR A 100 2.07 37.60 -1.82
N TYR A 101 1.08 37.10 -2.57
CA TYR A 101 -0.31 37.60 -2.52
C TYR A 101 -0.92 37.52 -1.12
N LEU A 102 -0.73 36.38 -0.41
CA LEU A 102 -1.23 36.22 0.95
C LEU A 102 -0.50 37.14 1.94
N SER A 103 0.79 37.39 1.72
CA SER A 103 1.58 38.30 2.57
C SER A 103 1.14 39.76 2.43
N GLU A 104 0.83 40.22 1.22
CA GLU A 104 0.33 41.57 0.95
C GLU A 104 -1.05 41.78 1.59
N LYS A 105 -1.95 40.80 1.41
CA LYS A 105 -3.31 40.86 1.96
C LYS A 105 -3.35 40.85 3.49
N LEU A 106 -2.40 40.18 4.15
CA LEU A 106 -2.24 40.20 5.60
C LEU A 106 -1.71 41.55 6.11
N GLN A 107 -0.84 42.23 5.36
CA GLN A 107 -0.37 43.57 5.70
C GLN A 107 -1.50 44.61 5.63
N GLU A 108 -2.35 44.53 4.61
CA GLU A 108 -3.53 45.41 4.45
C GLU A 108 -4.51 45.28 5.62
N LEU A 109 -4.72 44.07 6.14
CA LEU A 109 -5.63 43.81 7.27
C LEU A 109 -5.10 44.39 8.60
N ASN A 110 -3.79 44.33 8.84
CA ASN A 110 -3.19 44.88 10.06
C ASN A 110 -3.25 46.42 10.11
N VAL A 111 -3.22 47.10 8.97
CA VAL A 111 -3.34 48.57 8.90
C VAL A 111 -4.76 49.04 9.25
N SER A 112 -5.78 48.21 8.99
CA SER A 112 -7.18 48.54 9.33
C SER A 112 -7.53 48.41 10.82
N SER A 113 -6.68 47.74 11.60
CA SER A 113 -6.93 47.42 13.01
C SER A 113 -6.43 48.50 13.99
N THR A 114 -5.71 49.51 13.49
CA THR A 114 -5.10 50.58 14.32
C THR A 114 -5.87 51.90 14.33
N GLU A 115 -7.06 51.94 13.74
CA GLU A 115 -7.98 53.09 13.88
C GLU A 115 -9.14 52.76 14.82
N LYS A 116 -8.86 52.82 16.14
CA LYS A 116 -9.79 53.26 17.20
C LYS A 116 -9.10 53.34 18.55
#